data_AF-A0A0M9DQU6-F1
#
_entry.id   AF-A0A0M9DQU6-F1
#
_cell.length_a   1.000
_cell.length_b   1.000
_cell.length_c   1.000
_cell.angle_alpha   90.00
_cell.angle_beta   90.00
_cell.angle_gamma   90.00
#
_symmetry.space_group_name_H-M   'P 1'
#
loop_
_entity.id
_entity.type
_entity.pdbx_description
1 polymer ?
#
loop_
_entity_poly.entity_id
_entity_poly.type
_entity_poly.pdbx_seq_one_letter_code
_entity_poly.pdbx_strand_id
1 'polypeptide(L)'
;MSSLISFNILSKKANVLDVEVQIVHPDEHHINDSPNFALQIIMELYENMVLGHVYNSNWSSYPFDEEKAKQLLDTNYKKEMDELLEKMRWRKIPITEEEYDQMEKDGSFEYKGQKLSSRGMENGEYYVSLETEYDEFCREAEKHIEKVEVLQVKDFPHWFDRVETWLEYEKISWGFDDETYDKHQDEPNPTYHLRIIANPKSVFLLHHVQEKCYWESATFNFLYYTKDFVETKTPVYHTLAYNSDIIPPSDDILENWWSGLSENWKKVIHANYHIQKNNIFPSIKHNFDGMITFNQFQHIYSKDLLGQLLETPLSPEDLRNISKMKMLYAGGFELTDLTPIHILKGLKILELEANPLQNIDAIGGLTDLEKLTLIIYESSKPSQINLQNLTKMRDLSFDPSSQEELEVITKMPNLRTFYTLLNFELDASVFEGLQHLKKIVGCSPSIKKGSQEILDNLRKKGVEVHWDIEEM
;
A
#
# COMPACT_ATOMS: atom_id res chain seq x y z
N MET A 1 -10.45 1.35 16.34
CA MET A 1 -10.19 2.79 16.63
C MET A 1 -8.74 3.18 16.38
N SER A 2 -8.36 3.55 15.16
CA SER A 2 -6.96 3.94 14.90
C SER A 2 -6.50 5.05 15.84
N SER A 3 -5.21 5.17 16.10
CA SER A 3 -4.71 6.25 16.96
C SER A 3 -3.37 6.77 16.46
N LEU A 4 -3.25 8.07 16.27
CA LEU A 4 -1.96 8.71 16.00
C LEU A 4 -1.21 8.74 17.32
N ILE A 5 -0.11 8.00 17.40
CA ILE A 5 0.73 7.85 18.60
C ILE A 5 1.72 9.00 18.70
N SER A 6 2.33 9.36 17.58
CA SER A 6 3.31 10.44 17.56
C SER A 6 3.28 11.19 16.23
N PHE A 7 3.68 12.46 16.29
CA PHE A 7 3.79 13.36 15.15
C PHE A 7 5.01 14.25 15.34
N ASN A 8 5.98 14.12 14.45
CA ASN A 8 7.26 14.82 14.47
C ASN A 8 7.41 15.61 13.17
N ILE A 9 7.72 16.90 13.25
CA ILE A 9 8.00 17.70 12.05
C ILE A 9 9.45 17.49 11.64
N LEU A 10 9.66 17.00 10.42
CA LEU A 10 10.99 16.82 9.80
C LEU A 10 11.42 18.09 9.06
N SER A 11 10.49 18.71 8.32
CA SER A 11 10.73 20.01 7.69
C SER A 11 9.42 20.73 7.34
N LYS A 12 9.45 22.07 7.29
CA LYS A 12 8.31 22.90 6.88
C LYS A 12 8.78 24.01 5.95
N LYS A 13 8.23 24.06 4.73
CA LYS A 13 8.57 25.07 3.71
C LYS A 13 7.33 25.47 2.92
N ALA A 14 6.88 26.71 3.11
CA ALA A 14 5.70 27.25 2.43
C ALA A 14 4.47 26.34 2.59
N ASN A 15 4.02 25.69 1.52
CA ASN A 15 2.89 24.77 1.50
C ASN A 15 3.26 23.30 1.68
N VAL A 16 4.54 22.98 1.95
CA VAL A 16 5.04 21.62 2.11
C VAL A 16 5.42 21.37 3.56
N LEU A 17 4.94 20.25 4.10
CA LEU A 17 5.21 19.77 5.45
C LEU A 17 5.67 18.31 5.39
N ASP A 18 6.94 18.08 5.73
CA ASP A 18 7.49 16.73 5.88
C ASP A 18 7.42 16.35 7.36
N VAL A 19 6.78 15.22 7.66
CA VAL A 19 6.51 14.75 9.03
C VAL A 19 6.83 13.27 9.17
N GLU A 20 7.17 12.87 10.39
CA GLU A 20 7.23 11.47 10.81
C GLU A 20 6.04 11.23 11.75
N VAL A 21 5.21 10.22 11.46
CA VAL A 21 4.03 9.88 12.23
C VAL A 21 4.04 8.41 12.59
N GLN A 22 3.64 8.07 13.81
CA GLN A 22 3.45 6.69 14.25
C GLN A 22 1.98 6.46 14.57
N ILE A 23 1.39 5.35 14.13
CA ILE A 23 -0.06 5.11 14.22
C ILE A 23 -0.33 3.69 14.69
N VAL A 24 -1.27 3.53 15.62
CA VAL A 24 -1.90 2.23 15.91
C VAL A 24 -3.00 2.00 14.88
N HIS A 25 -2.93 0.88 14.17
CA HIS A 25 -3.98 0.34 13.30
C HIS A 25 -4.78 -0.74 14.07
N PRO A 26 -6.04 -0.50 14.47
CA PRO A 26 -6.84 -1.43 15.25
C PRO A 26 -8.24 -1.57 14.66
N ASP A 27 -8.31 -1.50 13.33
CA ASP A 27 -9.33 -2.04 12.41
C ASP A 27 -9.37 -1.15 11.18
N GLU A 28 -9.21 -1.80 10.03
CA GLU A 28 -9.52 -1.35 8.67
C GLU A 28 -8.53 -0.43 7.93
N HIS A 29 -7.81 -1.07 7.01
CA HIS A 29 -7.39 -0.61 5.68
C HIS A 29 -6.68 0.76 5.58
N HIS A 30 -5.36 0.70 5.77
CA HIS A 30 -4.32 1.63 5.29
C HIS A 30 -4.25 2.99 5.99
N ILE A 31 -3.00 3.43 6.22
CA ILE A 31 -2.74 4.87 6.13
C ILE A 31 -3.03 5.25 4.68
N ASN A 32 -4.20 5.83 4.50
CA ASN A 32 -4.58 6.38 3.23
C ASN A 32 -3.66 7.58 2.97
N ASP A 33 -2.92 7.57 1.87
CA ASP A 33 -2.26 8.75 1.28
C ASP A 33 -3.29 9.79 0.78
N SER A 34 -4.53 9.68 1.28
CA SER A 34 -5.64 10.57 1.02
C SER A 34 -5.42 11.93 1.65
N PRO A 35 -5.79 13.00 0.92
CA PRO A 35 -6.04 14.33 1.46
C PRO A 35 -6.80 14.33 2.80
N ASN A 36 -7.78 13.43 2.99
CA ASN A 36 -8.61 13.36 4.21
C ASN A 36 -7.77 13.10 5.45
N PHE A 37 -6.86 12.14 5.34
CA PHE A 37 -6.00 11.72 6.44
C PHE A 37 -5.05 12.84 6.87
N ALA A 38 -4.42 13.52 5.89
CA ALA A 38 -3.57 14.67 6.16
C ALA A 38 -4.35 15.86 6.74
N LEU A 39 -5.52 16.19 6.18
CA LEU A 39 -6.35 17.28 6.70
C LEU A 39 -6.79 16.99 8.14
N GLN A 40 -7.24 15.76 8.42
CA GLN A 40 -7.65 15.34 9.76
C GLN A 40 -6.51 15.47 10.76
N ILE A 41 -5.29 14.97 10.45
CA ILE A 41 -4.11 15.16 11.32
C ILE A 41 -3.91 16.65 11.59
N ILE A 42 -3.94 17.50 10.57
CA ILE A 42 -3.72 18.93 10.74
C ILE A 42 -4.80 19.58 11.63
N MET A 43 -6.06 19.18 11.50
CA MET A 43 -7.17 19.71 12.31
C MET A 43 -7.13 19.22 13.76
N GLU A 44 -6.71 17.99 14.00
CA GLU A 44 -6.46 17.44 15.35
C GLU A 44 -5.35 18.22 16.07
N LEU A 45 -4.27 18.55 15.37
CA LEU A 45 -3.18 19.37 15.91
C LEU A 45 -3.68 20.77 16.29
N TYR A 46 -4.58 21.33 15.47
CA TYR A 46 -5.23 22.60 15.76
C TYR A 46 -6.12 22.50 17.01
N GLU A 47 -6.96 21.48 17.11
CA GLU A 47 -7.82 21.26 18.27
C GLU A 47 -7.00 21.10 19.56
N ASN A 48 -5.94 20.30 19.53
CA ASN A 48 -5.05 20.15 20.68
C ASN A 48 -4.39 21.47 21.09
N MET A 49 -4.07 22.36 20.15
CA MET A 49 -3.61 23.71 20.47
C MET A 49 -4.70 24.58 21.09
N VAL A 50 -5.94 24.50 20.60
CA VAL A 50 -7.10 25.21 21.17
C VAL A 50 -7.38 24.75 22.60
N LEU A 51 -7.29 23.44 22.84
CA LEU A 51 -7.51 22.80 24.14
C LEU A 51 -6.30 22.89 25.09
N GLY A 52 -5.13 23.32 24.59
CA GLY A 52 -3.92 23.45 25.39
C GLY A 52 -3.20 22.14 25.70
N HIS A 53 -3.45 21.08 24.92
CA HIS A 53 -2.90 19.73 25.10
C HIS A 53 -1.56 19.51 24.36
N VAL A 54 -0.66 20.50 24.33
CA VAL A 54 0.60 20.46 23.54
C VAL A 54 1.85 20.28 24.41
N TYR A 55 2.77 19.38 24.00
CA TYR A 55 3.96 18.99 24.76
C TYR A 55 5.28 19.41 24.07
N ASN A 56 6.38 19.53 24.85
CA ASN A 56 7.73 19.87 24.36
C ASN A 56 8.64 18.63 24.25
N SER A 57 9.55 18.65 23.27
CA SER A 57 10.29 17.55 22.63
C SER A 57 11.31 16.75 23.45
N ASN A 58 11.51 17.03 24.73
CA ASN A 58 12.70 16.53 25.45
C ASN A 58 12.32 15.71 26.69
N TRP A 59 11.63 14.56 26.56
CA TRP A 59 11.49 13.50 27.58
C TRP A 59 11.51 13.96 29.07
N SER A 60 10.86 15.09 29.36
CA SER A 60 10.82 15.73 30.68
C SER A 60 9.72 16.80 30.70
N SER A 61 8.55 16.38 31.16
CA SER A 61 7.73 17.03 32.20
C SER A 61 7.34 18.51 32.08
N TYR A 62 7.50 19.20 30.95
CA TYR A 62 7.06 20.60 30.83
C TYR A 62 6.22 20.81 29.56
N PRO A 63 4.88 20.83 29.68
CA PRO A 63 3.99 21.19 28.57
C PRO A 63 4.23 22.64 28.14
N PHE A 64 3.81 23.00 26.92
CA PHE A 64 3.47 24.40 26.69
C PHE A 64 2.36 24.73 27.70
N ASP A 65 2.49 25.82 28.46
CA ASP A 65 1.32 26.27 29.22
C ASP A 65 0.19 26.62 28.23
N GLU A 66 -1.05 26.41 28.64
CA GLU A 66 -2.25 26.59 27.81
C GLU A 66 -2.26 27.96 27.11
N GLU A 67 -1.74 29.00 27.76
CA GLU A 67 -1.60 30.35 27.22
C GLU A 67 -0.55 30.43 26.10
N LYS A 68 0.61 29.79 26.26
CA LYS A 68 1.64 29.71 25.22
C LYS A 68 1.18 28.90 24.02
N ALA A 69 0.45 27.80 24.23
CA ALA A 69 -0.12 27.03 23.14
C ALA A 69 -1.11 27.89 22.32
N LYS A 70 -2.00 28.64 23.00
CA LYS A 70 -2.94 29.56 22.34
C LYS A 70 -2.23 30.71 21.62
N GLN A 71 -1.08 31.18 22.12
CA GLN A 71 -0.28 32.21 21.44
C GLN A 71 0.34 31.76 20.12
N LEU A 72 0.46 30.44 19.88
CA LEU A 72 0.96 29.89 18.61
C LEU A 72 -0.12 29.86 17.52
N LEU A 73 -1.40 30.05 17.88
CA LEU A 73 -2.50 30.07 16.93
C LEU A 73 -2.53 31.40 16.16
N ASP A 74 -2.53 31.31 14.84
CA ASP A 74 -2.80 32.46 13.98
C ASP A 74 -4.30 32.78 14.00
N THR A 75 -4.66 33.77 14.81
CA THR A 75 -6.07 34.19 14.97
C THR A 75 -6.74 34.67 13.69
N ASN A 76 -5.98 35.01 12.64
CA ASN A 76 -6.55 35.47 11.37
C ASN A 76 -7.33 34.37 10.63
N TYR A 77 -7.02 33.10 10.91
CA TYR A 77 -7.63 31.93 10.25
C TYR A 77 -8.42 31.06 11.24
N LYS A 78 -8.58 31.54 12.48
CA LYS A 78 -9.29 30.81 13.54
C LYS A 78 -10.71 30.44 13.11
N LYS A 79 -11.40 31.34 12.41
CA LYS A 79 -12.77 31.11 11.96
C LYS A 79 -12.85 29.94 10.98
N GLU A 80 -12.02 29.95 9.95
CA GLU A 80 -11.96 28.91 8.93
C GLU A 80 -11.55 27.55 9.53
N MET A 81 -10.59 27.56 10.46
CA MET A 81 -10.16 26.37 11.18
C MET A 81 -11.28 25.83 12.09
N ASP A 82 -11.97 26.70 12.83
CA ASP A 82 -13.09 26.30 13.70
C ASP A 82 -14.24 25.72 12.86
N GLU A 83 -14.55 26.28 11.68
CA GLU A 83 -15.55 25.74 10.75
C GLU A 83 -15.18 24.34 10.23
N LEU A 84 -13.91 24.10 9.88
CA LEU A 84 -13.44 22.77 9.49
C LEU A 84 -13.47 21.79 10.67
N LEU A 85 -13.11 22.25 11.86
CA LEU A 85 -13.13 21.45 13.09
C LEU A 85 -14.55 21.04 13.47
N GLU A 86 -15.53 21.94 13.34
CA GLU A 86 -16.95 21.66 13.56
C GLU A 86 -17.48 20.59 12.59
N LYS A 87 -17.03 20.59 11.32
CA LYS A 87 -17.40 19.55 10.34
C LYS A 87 -16.73 18.20 10.65
N MET A 88 -15.50 18.23 11.16
CA MET A 88 -14.74 17.04 11.55
C MET A 88 -15.30 16.35 12.79
N ARG A 89 -15.89 17.12 13.73
CA ARG A 89 -16.27 16.64 15.07
C ARG A 89 -17.76 16.46 15.28
N TRP A 90 -18.06 15.56 16.21
CA TRP A 90 -19.40 15.28 16.70
C TRP A 90 -19.86 16.47 17.53
N ARG A 91 -20.87 17.18 17.04
CA ARG A 91 -21.45 18.30 17.79
C ARG A 91 -22.32 17.76 18.93
N LYS A 92 -21.78 17.79 20.15
CA LYS A 92 -22.56 17.51 21.37
C LYS A 92 -23.52 18.66 21.63
N ILE A 93 -24.80 18.35 21.70
CA ILE A 93 -25.85 19.28 22.07
C ILE A 93 -26.40 18.82 23.42
N PRO A 94 -26.31 19.66 24.47
CA PRO A 94 -26.90 19.32 25.75
C PRO A 94 -28.42 19.22 25.62
N ILE A 95 -28.98 18.20 26.24
CA ILE A 95 -30.42 17.95 26.31
C ILE A 95 -30.82 17.70 27.77
N THR A 96 -32.11 17.79 28.05
CA THR A 96 -32.67 17.45 29.36
C THR A 96 -32.79 15.93 29.54
N GLU A 97 -32.85 15.48 30.79
CA GLU A 97 -33.13 14.07 31.15
C GLU A 97 -34.45 13.59 30.54
N GLU A 98 -35.49 14.44 30.56
CA GLU A 98 -36.80 14.14 29.95
C GLU A 98 -36.70 13.94 28.44
N GLU A 99 -35.91 14.77 27.74
CA GLU A 99 -35.64 14.57 26.31
C GLU A 99 -34.88 13.25 26.09
N TYR A 100 -33.87 12.93 26.89
CA TYR A 100 -33.08 11.71 26.76
C TYR A 100 -33.96 10.45 26.94
N ASP A 101 -34.75 10.41 28.01
CA ASP A 101 -35.66 9.31 28.33
C ASP A 101 -36.75 9.12 27.27
N GLN A 102 -37.25 10.21 26.71
CA GLN A 102 -38.24 10.16 25.64
C GLN A 102 -37.64 9.51 24.40
N MET A 103 -36.43 9.93 24.02
CA MET A 103 -35.69 9.38 22.89
C MET A 103 -35.29 7.91 23.10
N GLU A 104 -35.02 7.49 24.34
CA GLU A 104 -34.83 6.07 24.68
C GLU A 104 -36.10 5.24 24.48
N LYS A 105 -37.25 5.76 24.89
CA LYS A 105 -38.53 5.05 24.78
C LYS A 105 -39.00 4.85 23.35
N ASP A 106 -38.85 5.86 22.50
CA ASP A 106 -39.34 5.82 21.11
C ASP A 106 -38.28 5.38 20.10
N GLY A 107 -37.02 5.26 20.53
CA GLY A 107 -35.91 4.87 19.66
C GLY A 107 -35.56 5.94 18.63
N SER A 108 -35.88 7.22 18.87
CA SER A 108 -35.63 8.29 17.90
C SER A 108 -34.13 8.50 17.67
N PHE A 109 -33.71 8.44 16.41
CA PHE A 109 -32.38 8.83 15.94
C PHE A 109 -32.40 10.22 15.29
N GLU A 110 -33.30 11.10 15.73
CA GLU A 110 -33.41 12.47 15.25
C GLU A 110 -33.68 13.43 16.41
N TYR A 111 -32.98 14.57 16.45
CA TYR A 111 -33.22 15.66 17.40
C TYR A 111 -33.43 16.96 16.63
N LYS A 112 -34.57 17.63 16.85
CA LYS A 112 -34.91 18.91 16.20
C LYS A 112 -34.79 18.88 14.66
N GLY A 113 -35.13 17.74 14.05
CA GLY A 113 -35.10 17.55 12.59
C GLY A 113 -33.72 17.23 12.01
N GLN A 114 -32.73 16.93 12.84
CA GLN A 114 -31.39 16.51 12.44
C GLN A 114 -31.11 15.11 12.95
N LYS A 115 -30.44 14.28 12.15
CA LYS A 115 -30.11 12.91 12.54
C LYS A 115 -29.09 12.89 13.65
N LEU A 116 -29.27 11.93 14.55
CA LEU A 116 -28.35 11.64 15.62
C LEU A 116 -27.43 10.50 15.23
N SER A 117 -26.21 10.64 15.70
CA SER A 117 -25.14 9.69 15.49
C SER A 117 -24.80 8.96 16.78
N SER A 118 -24.97 9.63 17.92
CA SER A 118 -25.03 9.00 19.23
C SER A 118 -25.82 9.87 20.21
N ARG A 119 -26.10 9.33 21.39
CA ARG A 119 -26.62 10.05 22.56
C ARG A 119 -26.01 9.42 23.79
N GLY A 120 -25.85 10.19 24.86
CA GLY A 120 -25.25 9.69 26.08
C GLY A 120 -25.35 10.66 27.23
N MET A 121 -24.69 10.28 28.33
CA MET A 121 -24.55 11.09 29.53
C MET A 121 -23.06 11.17 29.87
N GLU A 122 -22.56 12.37 30.09
CA GLU A 122 -21.18 12.62 30.48
C GLU A 122 -21.17 13.64 31.62
N ASN A 123 -20.47 13.34 32.72
CA ASN A 123 -20.38 14.20 33.90
C ASN A 123 -21.74 14.65 34.48
N GLY A 124 -22.81 13.86 34.29
CA GLY A 124 -24.16 14.16 34.77
C GLY A 124 -24.97 15.09 33.86
N GLU A 125 -24.45 15.46 32.69
CA GLU A 125 -25.17 16.18 31.66
C GLU A 125 -25.54 15.24 30.50
N TYR A 126 -26.81 15.25 30.11
CA TYR A 126 -27.28 14.49 28.97
C TYR A 126 -26.97 15.24 27.67
N TYR A 127 -26.57 14.50 26.64
CA TYR A 127 -26.29 15.07 25.33
C TYR A 127 -26.76 14.17 24.20
N VAL A 128 -27.00 14.80 23.06
CA VAL A 128 -27.08 14.12 21.77
C VAL A 128 -25.91 14.58 20.91
N SER A 129 -25.33 13.66 20.15
CA SER A 129 -24.42 14.00 19.06
C SER A 129 -25.18 13.92 17.75
N LEU A 130 -25.13 15.00 17.00
CA LEU A 130 -25.66 15.02 15.63
C LEU A 130 -24.75 14.20 14.71
N GLU A 131 -25.31 13.61 13.65
CA GLU A 131 -24.51 13.14 12.51
C GLU A 131 -23.63 14.30 12.04
N THR A 132 -22.33 14.06 12.06
CA THR A 132 -21.32 15.01 11.60
C THR A 132 -21.52 15.30 10.11
N GLU A 133 -21.20 16.51 9.67
CA GLU A 133 -20.91 16.77 8.25
C GLU A 133 -19.52 16.19 7.87
N TYR A 134 -19.14 15.05 8.41
CA TYR A 134 -17.82 14.44 8.19
C TYR A 134 -17.61 14.09 6.71
N ASP A 135 -18.67 13.71 6.00
CA ASP A 135 -18.67 13.61 4.54
C ASP A 135 -18.31 14.93 3.86
N GLU A 136 -18.79 16.06 4.39
CA GLU A 136 -18.41 17.38 3.90
C GLU A 136 -16.98 17.72 4.26
N PHE A 137 -16.52 17.42 5.48
CA PHE A 137 -15.12 17.55 5.89
C PHE A 137 -14.19 16.78 4.94
N CYS A 138 -14.54 15.53 4.60
CA CYS A 138 -13.81 14.72 3.63
C CYS A 138 -13.82 15.36 2.22
N ARG A 139 -14.95 15.91 1.78
CA ARG A 139 -15.03 16.66 0.50
C ARG A 139 -14.19 17.93 0.49
N GLU A 140 -13.99 18.58 1.64
CA GLU A 140 -13.12 19.75 1.76
C GLU A 140 -11.63 19.39 1.67
N ALA A 141 -11.25 18.16 2.00
CA ALA A 141 -9.86 17.75 2.05
C ALA A 141 -9.12 17.92 0.71
N GLU A 142 -9.74 17.57 -0.42
CA GLU A 142 -9.13 17.74 -1.75
C GLU A 142 -8.95 19.22 -2.15
N LYS A 143 -9.71 20.14 -1.55
CA LYS A 143 -9.53 21.58 -1.77
C LYS A 143 -8.35 22.13 -0.97
N HIS A 144 -8.03 21.49 0.14
CA HIS A 144 -7.08 21.94 1.13
C HIS A 144 -5.71 21.28 1.01
N ILE A 145 -5.68 19.98 0.74
CA ILE A 145 -4.46 19.17 0.58
C ILE A 145 -4.36 18.78 -0.89
N GLU A 146 -3.28 19.23 -1.53
CA GLU A 146 -2.97 18.94 -2.93
C GLU A 146 -2.44 17.51 -3.09
N LYS A 147 -1.58 17.07 -2.17
CA LYS A 147 -0.92 15.76 -2.25
C LYS A 147 -0.42 15.30 -0.90
N VAL A 148 -0.44 13.98 -0.67
CA VAL A 148 0.34 13.34 0.39
C VAL A 148 1.29 12.34 -0.29
N GLU A 149 2.57 12.37 0.04
CA GLU A 149 3.56 11.39 -0.43
C GLU A 149 4.09 10.60 0.77
N VAL A 150 4.11 9.28 0.68
CA VAL A 150 4.86 8.45 1.63
C VAL A 150 6.32 8.44 1.19
N LEU A 151 7.19 9.10 1.95
CA LEU A 151 8.62 9.22 1.66
C LEU A 151 9.41 8.01 2.15
N GLN A 152 9.05 7.48 3.32
CA GLN A 152 9.70 6.35 3.97
C GLN A 152 8.72 5.69 4.94
N VAL A 153 8.86 4.39 5.19
CA VAL A 153 8.21 3.70 6.30
C VAL A 153 9.29 2.95 7.08
N LYS A 154 9.33 3.17 8.40
CA LYS A 154 10.15 2.43 9.37
C LYS A 154 9.23 1.58 10.24
N ASP A 155 9.81 0.57 10.89
CA ASP A 155 9.07 -0.31 11.81
C ASP A 155 7.86 -1.02 11.14
N PHE A 156 7.94 -1.23 9.82
CA PHE A 156 6.95 -1.94 9.03
C PHE A 156 7.53 -3.28 8.55
N PRO A 157 6.78 -4.40 8.61
CA PRO A 157 5.34 -4.50 8.94
C PRO A 157 5.03 -4.53 10.45
N HIS A 158 3.88 -3.95 10.83
CA HIS A 158 3.26 -4.21 12.13
C HIS A 158 2.79 -5.67 12.22
N TRP A 159 2.61 -6.20 13.43
CA TRP A 159 2.14 -7.57 13.61
C TRP A 159 0.77 -7.85 12.98
N PHE A 160 -0.14 -6.88 13.05
CA PHE A 160 -1.46 -6.95 12.44
C PHE A 160 -1.40 -7.00 10.90
N ASP A 161 -0.41 -6.33 10.31
CA ASP A 161 -0.22 -6.27 8.86
C ASP A 161 0.44 -7.55 8.32
N ARG A 162 0.81 -8.50 9.19
CA ARG A 162 1.27 -9.81 8.77
C ARG A 162 0.09 -10.61 8.24
N VAL A 163 0.28 -11.18 7.05
CA VAL A 163 -0.73 -12.00 6.37
C VAL A 163 -1.25 -13.14 7.25
N GLU A 164 -0.38 -13.79 8.03
CA GLU A 164 -0.76 -14.87 8.93
C GLU A 164 -1.81 -14.40 9.96
N THR A 165 -1.58 -13.24 10.56
CA THR A 165 -2.51 -12.62 11.53
C THR A 165 -3.80 -12.15 10.86
N TRP A 166 -3.72 -11.56 9.66
CA TRP A 166 -4.91 -11.15 8.90
C TRP A 166 -5.83 -12.34 8.55
N LEU A 167 -5.25 -13.49 8.21
CA LEU A 167 -6.00 -14.72 7.94
C LEU A 167 -6.59 -15.39 9.18
N GLU A 168 -5.94 -15.24 10.33
CA GLU A 168 -6.53 -15.64 11.60
C GLU A 168 -7.72 -14.74 11.94
N TYR A 169 -7.65 -13.44 11.63
CA TYR A 169 -8.73 -12.48 11.83
C TYR A 169 -9.96 -12.75 10.95
N GLU A 170 -9.82 -13.07 9.65
CA GLU A 170 -10.99 -13.41 8.80
C GLU A 170 -11.79 -14.62 9.32
N LYS A 171 -11.18 -15.47 10.17
CA LYS A 171 -11.89 -16.58 10.83
C LYS A 171 -12.67 -16.15 12.08
N ILE A 172 -12.44 -14.95 12.60
CA ILE A 172 -13.02 -14.43 13.84
C ILE A 172 -13.94 -13.26 13.50
N SER A 173 -15.24 -13.37 13.79
CA SER A 173 -16.21 -12.33 13.38
C SER A 173 -16.20 -11.06 14.23
N TRP A 174 -15.38 -11.00 15.29
CA TRP A 174 -15.33 -9.88 16.24
C TRP A 174 -13.94 -9.73 16.89
N GLY A 175 -13.08 -8.87 16.32
CA GLY A 175 -11.85 -8.41 16.97
C GLY A 175 -10.81 -9.51 17.30
N PHE A 176 -9.71 -9.10 17.93
CA PHE A 176 -8.73 -10.04 18.49
C PHE A 176 -9.20 -10.57 19.83
N ASP A 177 -8.86 -11.83 20.13
CA ASP A 177 -8.85 -12.26 21.52
C ASP A 177 -7.69 -11.60 22.29
N ASP A 178 -7.87 -11.47 23.60
CA ASP A 178 -6.89 -10.82 24.49
C ASP A 178 -5.51 -11.51 24.40
N GLU A 179 -5.47 -12.82 24.16
CA GLU A 179 -4.24 -13.62 24.04
C GLU A 179 -3.42 -13.23 22.79
N THR A 180 -4.07 -13.02 21.65
CA THR A 180 -3.44 -12.58 20.41
C THR A 180 -2.92 -11.14 20.54
N TYR A 181 -3.69 -10.26 21.16
CA TYR A 181 -3.25 -8.89 21.43
C TYR A 181 -2.03 -8.88 22.36
N ASP A 182 -2.10 -9.61 23.47
CA ASP A 182 -1.05 -9.64 24.48
C ASP A 182 0.28 -10.19 23.95
N LYS A 183 0.22 -11.16 23.03
CA LYS A 183 1.39 -11.75 22.39
C LYS A 183 2.16 -10.76 21.51
N HIS A 184 1.47 -9.76 20.97
CA HIS A 184 2.01 -8.87 19.95
C HIS A 184 2.01 -7.38 20.35
N GLN A 185 1.54 -7.05 21.55
CA GLN A 185 1.48 -5.67 22.09
C GLN A 185 2.85 -4.96 22.14
N ASP A 186 3.94 -5.71 22.27
CA ASP A 186 5.31 -5.19 22.36
C ASP A 186 5.95 -4.93 20.97
N GLU A 187 5.28 -5.33 19.89
CA GLU A 187 5.79 -5.08 18.55
C GLU A 187 5.62 -3.60 18.16
N PRO A 188 6.65 -2.97 17.56
CA PRO A 188 6.63 -1.54 17.30
C PRO A 188 5.55 -1.18 16.27
N ASN A 189 4.80 -0.12 16.55
CA ASN A 189 3.86 0.45 15.59
C ASN A 189 4.62 1.06 14.40
N PRO A 190 4.06 0.96 13.18
CA PRO A 190 4.72 1.42 11.98
C PRO A 190 4.85 2.95 12.00
N THR A 191 6.02 3.40 11.57
CA THR A 191 6.42 4.81 11.57
C THR A 191 6.53 5.29 10.12
N TYR A 192 5.76 6.31 9.75
CA TYR A 192 5.65 6.80 8.38
C TYR A 192 6.27 8.18 8.26
N HIS A 193 7.13 8.36 7.27
CA HIS A 193 7.57 9.68 6.86
C HIS A 193 6.68 10.13 5.71
N LEU A 194 5.92 11.18 5.94
CA LEU A 194 4.96 11.72 4.97
C LEU A 194 5.39 13.11 4.53
N ARG A 195 5.19 13.42 3.25
CA ARG A 195 5.17 14.78 2.74
C ARG A 195 3.74 15.17 2.47
N ILE A 196 3.25 16.16 3.22
CA ILE A 196 1.95 16.78 3.00
C ILE A 196 2.16 18.06 2.22
N ILE A 197 1.51 18.17 1.07
CA ILE A 197 1.51 19.37 0.22
C ILE A 197 0.12 19.98 0.31
N ALA A 198 0.00 21.09 1.03
CA ALA A 198 -1.23 21.88 1.08
C ALA A 198 -1.42 22.66 -0.22
N ASN A 199 -2.68 22.92 -0.59
CA ASN A 199 -2.98 23.87 -1.65
C ASN A 199 -2.36 25.25 -1.30
N PRO A 200 -1.79 26.00 -2.26
CA PRO A 200 -1.23 27.32 -1.98
C PRO A 200 -2.19 28.32 -1.30
N LYS A 201 -3.50 28.18 -1.51
CA LYS A 201 -4.52 28.99 -0.82
C LYS A 201 -4.82 28.52 0.60
N SER A 202 -4.40 27.32 0.94
CA SER A 202 -4.66 26.62 2.20
C SER A 202 -3.42 26.50 3.09
N VAL A 203 -2.37 27.28 2.81
CA VAL A 203 -1.14 27.33 3.61
C VAL A 203 -1.41 27.69 5.08
N PHE A 204 -2.52 28.39 5.34
CA PHE A 204 -2.98 28.71 6.70
C PHE A 204 -3.14 27.47 7.58
N LEU A 205 -3.50 26.32 7.00
CA LEU A 205 -3.60 25.03 7.69
C LEU A 205 -2.28 24.60 8.33
N LEU A 206 -1.15 25.11 7.84
CA LEU A 206 0.16 24.74 8.37
C LEU A 206 0.65 25.77 9.39
N HIS A 207 -0.03 26.91 9.60
CA HIS A 207 0.49 28.00 10.43
C HIS A 207 0.61 27.62 11.90
N HIS A 208 -0.33 26.85 12.44
CA HIS A 208 -0.27 26.36 13.82
C HIS A 208 0.77 25.25 14.01
N VAL A 209 1.11 24.50 12.94
CA VAL A 209 2.09 23.40 13.00
C VAL A 209 3.53 23.97 13.15
N GLN A 210 4.07 23.96 14.37
CA GLN A 210 5.37 24.58 14.71
C GLN A 210 6.42 23.56 15.12
N GLU A 211 7.68 23.81 14.75
CA GLU A 211 8.81 22.97 15.20
C GLU A 211 8.85 22.87 16.72
N LYS A 212 9.29 21.72 17.25
CA LYS A 212 9.39 21.42 18.69
C LYS A 212 8.05 21.28 19.44
N CYS A 213 6.92 21.20 18.73
CA CYS A 213 5.64 20.80 19.29
C CYS A 213 5.40 19.30 19.02
N TYR A 214 4.93 18.56 20.03
CA TYR A 214 4.67 17.12 19.99
C TYR A 214 3.29 16.82 20.56
N TRP A 215 2.67 15.74 20.08
CA TRP A 215 1.34 15.27 20.49
C TRP A 215 1.39 13.77 20.74
N GLU A 216 1.05 13.35 21.96
CA GLU A 216 1.24 11.97 22.45
C GLU A 216 0.10 11.02 22.12
N SER A 217 -1.10 11.50 21.77
CA SER A 217 -2.14 10.66 21.17
C SER A 217 -3.32 11.48 20.62
N ALA A 218 -3.87 11.05 19.48
CA ALA A 218 -5.24 11.37 19.06
C ALA A 218 -5.99 10.06 18.79
N THR A 219 -7.08 9.83 19.51
CA THR A 219 -7.94 8.63 19.38
C THR A 219 -8.92 8.80 18.22
N PHE A 220 -8.88 7.91 17.23
CA PHE A 220 -9.75 7.95 16.04
C PHE A 220 -10.95 7.00 16.16
N ASN A 221 -12.13 7.51 15.81
CA ASN A 221 -13.27 6.70 15.38
C ASN A 221 -13.48 6.93 13.88
N PHE A 222 -13.13 5.96 13.02
CA PHE A 222 -13.68 5.93 11.67
C PHE A 222 -15.14 5.50 11.80
N LEU A 223 -16.06 6.45 11.72
CA LEU A 223 -17.48 6.13 11.70
C LEU A 223 -17.92 5.93 10.26
N TYR A 224 -18.34 4.70 9.99
CA TYR A 224 -18.95 4.17 8.78
C TYR A 224 -20.20 4.97 8.36
N TYR A 225 -20.02 6.12 7.72
CA TYR A 225 -21.14 6.81 7.09
C TYR A 225 -20.69 7.51 5.82
N THR A 226 -20.71 6.78 4.71
CA THR A 226 -20.89 7.41 3.40
C THR A 226 -22.17 6.86 2.78
N LYS A 227 -23.31 7.50 3.05
CA LYS A 227 -24.57 7.11 2.41
C LYS A 227 -24.69 7.66 0.98
N ASP A 228 -23.85 8.63 0.62
CA ASP A 228 -23.79 9.27 -0.69
C ASP A 228 -22.34 9.60 -1.12
N PHE A 229 -21.40 8.67 -0.91
CA PHE A 229 -20.18 8.66 -1.70
C PHE A 229 -20.59 8.34 -3.14
N VAL A 230 -20.80 9.37 -3.95
CA VAL A 230 -20.61 9.19 -5.39
C VAL A 230 -19.15 8.84 -5.51
N GLU A 231 -18.91 7.56 -5.77
CA GLU A 231 -17.65 6.99 -6.19
C GLU A 231 -17.07 7.92 -7.26
N THR A 232 -16.26 8.90 -6.84
CA THR A 232 -15.27 9.46 -7.73
C THR A 232 -14.38 8.27 -7.96
N LYS A 233 -14.63 7.62 -9.10
CA LYS A 233 -13.88 6.48 -9.62
C LYS A 233 -12.46 6.90 -9.95
N THR A 234 -11.74 7.43 -8.98
CA THR A 234 -10.30 7.37 -9.00
C THR A 234 -9.86 7.06 -7.58
N PRO A 235 -10.11 5.82 -7.14
CA PRO A 235 -9.43 5.32 -5.97
C PRO A 235 -7.93 5.35 -6.27
N VAL A 236 -7.10 5.33 -5.23
CA VAL A 236 -5.63 5.22 -5.35
C VAL A 236 -5.25 3.77 -5.78
N TYR A 237 -5.93 3.25 -6.80
CA TYR A 237 -5.79 1.93 -7.41
C TYR A 237 -4.78 1.93 -8.56
N HIS A 238 -3.84 2.86 -8.63
CA HIS A 238 -2.89 2.83 -9.75
C HIS A 238 -2.06 1.54 -9.79
N THR A 239 -2.02 0.76 -8.71
CA THR A 239 -1.41 -0.56 -8.61
C THR A 239 -2.39 -1.75 -8.69
N LEU A 240 -3.70 -1.59 -8.46
CA LEU A 240 -4.66 -2.71 -8.42
C LEU A 240 -5.88 -2.58 -9.35
N ALA A 241 -6.05 -1.45 -10.04
CA ALA A 241 -7.17 -1.31 -10.98
C ALA A 241 -7.04 -2.32 -12.12
N TYR A 242 -8.10 -3.06 -12.43
CA TYR A 242 -8.22 -3.79 -13.70
C TYR A 242 -7.78 -2.88 -14.86
N ASN A 243 -7.07 -3.45 -15.82
CA ASN A 243 -6.71 -2.72 -17.03
C ASN A 243 -7.99 -2.40 -17.80
N SER A 244 -8.53 -1.19 -17.60
CA SER A 244 -9.77 -0.70 -18.23
C SER A 244 -9.65 -0.60 -19.75
N ASP A 245 -8.41 -0.57 -20.25
CA ASP A 245 -8.12 -0.47 -21.67
C ASP A 245 -8.13 -1.85 -22.35
N ILE A 246 -8.21 -2.94 -21.56
CA ILE A 246 -8.35 -4.30 -22.06
C ILE A 246 -9.83 -4.65 -22.17
N ILE A 247 -10.25 -4.90 -23.40
CA ILE A 247 -11.54 -5.53 -23.68
C ILE A 247 -11.42 -7.00 -23.26
N PRO A 248 -12.22 -7.47 -22.29
CA PRO A 248 -12.16 -8.87 -21.87
C PRO A 248 -12.60 -9.77 -23.03
N PRO A 249 -12.06 -11.00 -23.13
CA PRO A 249 -12.61 -12.02 -24.02
C PRO A 249 -14.08 -12.31 -23.70
N SER A 250 -14.78 -12.99 -24.61
CA SER A 250 -16.16 -13.41 -24.36
C SER A 250 -16.24 -14.38 -23.19
N ASP A 251 -17.40 -14.41 -22.52
CA ASP A 251 -17.66 -15.32 -21.39
C ASP A 251 -17.37 -16.77 -21.77
N ASP A 252 -17.77 -17.23 -22.97
CA ASP A 252 -17.43 -18.57 -23.48
C ASP A 252 -15.91 -18.85 -23.52
N ILE A 253 -15.09 -17.87 -23.90
CA ILE A 253 -13.63 -18.04 -23.95
C ILE A 253 -13.08 -18.13 -22.52
N LEU A 254 -13.58 -17.27 -21.63
CA LEU A 254 -13.16 -17.21 -20.22
C LEU A 254 -13.56 -18.46 -19.45
N GLU A 255 -14.77 -18.97 -19.66
CA GLU A 255 -15.26 -20.20 -19.03
C GLU A 255 -14.50 -21.43 -19.52
N ASN A 256 -14.21 -21.50 -20.83
CA ASN A 256 -13.38 -22.56 -21.39
C ASN A 256 -11.93 -22.49 -20.86
N TRP A 257 -11.37 -21.29 -20.79
CA TRP A 257 -10.04 -21.05 -20.20
C TRP A 257 -10.00 -21.54 -18.74
N TRP A 258 -10.94 -21.08 -17.91
CA TRP A 258 -11.03 -21.44 -16.50
C TRP A 258 -11.18 -22.95 -16.30
N SER A 259 -12.05 -23.58 -17.08
CA SER A 259 -12.31 -25.02 -17.02
C SER A 259 -11.08 -25.85 -17.40
N GLY A 260 -10.27 -25.34 -18.33
CA GLY A 260 -9.04 -25.98 -18.80
C GLY A 260 -7.81 -25.78 -17.90
N LEU A 261 -7.89 -24.96 -16.85
CA LEU A 261 -6.78 -24.73 -15.93
C LEU A 261 -6.47 -25.97 -15.08
N SER A 262 -5.17 -26.21 -14.85
CA SER A 262 -4.73 -27.16 -13.82
C SER A 262 -5.13 -26.68 -12.43
N GLU A 263 -5.15 -27.59 -11.45
CA GLU A 263 -5.45 -27.24 -10.07
C GLU A 263 -4.50 -26.16 -9.52
N ASN A 264 -3.21 -26.24 -9.84
CA ASN A 264 -2.22 -25.25 -9.43
C ASN A 264 -2.51 -23.88 -10.05
N TRP A 265 -2.91 -23.83 -11.32
CA TRP A 265 -3.34 -22.58 -11.95
C TRP A 265 -4.61 -22.02 -11.33
N LYS A 266 -5.58 -22.86 -10.98
CA LYS A 266 -6.78 -22.41 -10.26
C LYS A 266 -6.43 -21.83 -8.90
N LYS A 267 -5.50 -22.42 -8.15
CA LYS A 267 -4.99 -21.87 -6.88
C LYS A 267 -4.35 -20.50 -7.07
N VAL A 268 -3.47 -20.35 -8.06
CA VAL A 268 -2.83 -19.07 -8.41
C VAL A 268 -3.89 -18.00 -8.68
N ILE A 269 -4.85 -18.29 -9.57
CA ILE A 269 -5.87 -17.33 -9.96
C ILE A 269 -6.79 -16.97 -8.79
N HIS A 270 -7.23 -17.96 -7.99
CA HIS A 270 -8.04 -17.69 -6.81
C HIS A 270 -7.30 -16.83 -5.78
N ALA A 271 -6.06 -17.18 -5.46
CA ALA A 271 -5.26 -16.42 -4.50
C ALA A 271 -5.09 -14.96 -4.97
N ASN A 272 -4.68 -14.75 -6.22
CA ASN A 272 -4.49 -13.40 -6.76
C ASN A 272 -5.81 -12.62 -6.87
N TYR A 273 -6.90 -13.28 -7.26
CA TYR A 273 -8.21 -12.67 -7.32
C TYR A 273 -8.69 -12.26 -5.92
N HIS A 274 -8.50 -13.13 -4.92
CA HIS A 274 -8.86 -12.83 -3.53
C HIS A 274 -8.06 -11.65 -2.98
N ILE A 275 -6.74 -11.62 -3.21
CA ILE A 275 -5.86 -10.50 -2.85
C ILE A 275 -6.38 -9.20 -3.47
N GLN A 276 -6.68 -9.21 -4.76
CA GLN A 276 -7.10 -8.02 -5.47
C GLN A 276 -8.50 -7.56 -5.08
N LYS A 277 -9.43 -8.50 -4.89
CA LYS A 277 -10.82 -8.20 -4.52
C LYS A 277 -10.91 -7.60 -3.12
N ASN A 278 -10.14 -8.12 -2.18
CA ASN A 278 -10.17 -7.68 -0.79
C ASN A 278 -9.12 -6.61 -0.49
N ASN A 279 -8.51 -6.02 -1.52
CA ASN A 279 -7.44 -5.04 -1.39
C ASN A 279 -6.34 -5.50 -0.41
N ILE A 280 -6.00 -6.79 -0.39
CA ILE A 280 -4.87 -7.30 0.40
C ILE A 280 -3.61 -6.80 -0.31
N PHE A 281 -2.85 -5.94 0.34
CA PHE A 281 -1.82 -5.14 -0.34
C PHE A 281 -0.65 -6.01 -0.82
N PRO A 282 -0.21 -5.82 -2.07
CA PRO A 282 1.13 -6.22 -2.47
C PRO A 282 2.25 -5.26 -2.01
N SER A 283 1.97 -4.25 -1.17
CA SER A 283 2.99 -3.31 -0.68
C SER A 283 3.98 -3.91 0.32
N ILE A 284 3.87 -5.21 0.61
CA ILE A 284 4.96 -6.01 1.16
C ILE A 284 6.15 -6.08 0.16
N LYS A 285 5.94 -5.86 -1.15
CA LYS A 285 6.93 -6.06 -2.21
C LYS A 285 7.87 -4.89 -2.53
N HIS A 286 7.71 -3.71 -1.93
CA HIS A 286 8.70 -2.62 -2.10
C HIS A 286 9.59 -2.37 -0.88
N ASN A 287 9.26 -2.93 0.28
CA ASN A 287 10.08 -2.79 1.49
C ASN A 287 11.04 -3.96 1.73
N PHE A 288 10.92 -5.05 0.94
CA PHE A 288 11.99 -6.02 0.79
C PHE A 288 12.75 -5.70 -0.49
N ASP A 289 13.85 -4.96 -0.35
CA ASP A 289 14.85 -4.69 -1.40
C ASP A 289 15.68 -5.96 -1.73
N GLY A 290 15.03 -7.12 -1.64
CA GLY A 290 15.54 -8.46 -1.94
C GLY A 290 14.45 -9.26 -2.64
N MET A 291 14.85 -10.27 -3.41
CA MET A 291 13.96 -11.27 -3.99
C MET A 291 12.86 -11.61 -2.98
N ILE A 292 11.59 -11.61 -3.42
CA ILE A 292 10.62 -12.43 -2.71
C ILE A 292 11.23 -13.83 -2.73
N THR A 293 11.54 -14.35 -1.55
CA THR A 293 12.08 -15.70 -1.46
C THR A 293 10.86 -16.61 -1.52
N PHE A 294 10.91 -17.56 -2.48
CA PHE A 294 10.14 -18.81 -2.65
C PHE A 294 9.07 -19.15 -1.60
N ASN A 295 9.37 -18.97 -0.32
CA ASN A 295 8.57 -19.41 0.81
C ASN A 295 7.35 -18.53 1.12
N GLN A 296 7.37 -17.22 0.85
CA GLN A 296 6.35 -16.34 1.45
C GLN A 296 4.96 -16.47 0.83
N PHE A 297 4.81 -16.54 -0.50
CA PHE A 297 3.46 -16.57 -1.12
C PHE A 297 2.68 -17.88 -0.87
N GLN A 298 3.38 -19.01 -0.69
CA GLN A 298 2.75 -20.26 -0.27
C GLN A 298 2.46 -20.29 1.24
N HIS A 299 3.25 -19.61 2.07
CA HIS A 299 2.93 -19.46 3.50
C HIS A 299 1.77 -18.49 3.74
N ILE A 300 1.64 -17.46 2.90
CA ILE A 300 0.50 -16.53 2.87
C ILE A 300 -0.80 -17.32 2.80
N TYR A 301 -0.88 -18.44 2.09
CA TYR A 301 -2.09 -19.26 2.06
C TYR A 301 -1.87 -20.63 2.69
N SER A 302 -2.45 -20.85 3.87
CA SER A 302 -2.53 -22.20 4.43
C SER A 302 -3.18 -23.16 3.40
N LYS A 303 -2.72 -24.43 3.39
CA LYS A 303 -3.26 -25.47 2.51
C LYS A 303 -4.79 -25.57 2.61
N ASP A 304 -5.33 -25.34 3.81
CA ASP A 304 -6.76 -25.36 4.09
C ASP A 304 -7.50 -24.19 3.43
N LEU A 305 -6.90 -22.99 3.43
CA LEU A 305 -7.48 -21.82 2.77
C LEU A 305 -7.45 -21.94 1.24
N LEU A 306 -6.37 -22.45 0.65
CA LEU A 306 -6.33 -22.74 -0.80
C LEU A 306 -7.39 -23.78 -1.19
N GLY A 307 -7.64 -24.77 -0.32
CA GLY A 307 -8.72 -25.74 -0.50
C GLY A 307 -10.10 -25.06 -0.52
N GLN A 308 -10.39 -24.21 0.46
CA GLN A 308 -11.67 -23.49 0.56
C GLN A 308 -11.89 -22.52 -0.60
N LEU A 309 -10.84 -21.81 -1.04
CA LEU A 309 -10.94 -20.90 -2.18
C LEU A 309 -11.28 -21.64 -3.47
N LEU A 310 -10.75 -22.85 -3.68
CA LEU A 310 -11.09 -23.70 -4.83
C LEU A 310 -12.55 -24.20 -4.82
N GLU A 311 -13.18 -24.27 -3.64
CA GLU A 311 -14.59 -24.62 -3.49
C GLU A 311 -15.53 -23.43 -3.77
N THR A 312 -14.99 -22.21 -3.81
CA THR A 312 -15.76 -21.00 -4.08
C THR A 312 -15.91 -20.79 -5.59
N PRO A 313 -17.11 -20.86 -6.17
CA PRO A 313 -17.27 -20.70 -7.62
C PRO A 313 -17.00 -19.26 -8.05
N LEU A 314 -16.24 -19.09 -9.15
CA LEU A 314 -16.07 -17.79 -9.82
C LEU A 314 -17.25 -17.55 -10.77
N SER A 315 -17.85 -16.36 -10.67
CA SER A 315 -18.88 -15.89 -11.60
C SER A 315 -18.27 -15.42 -12.93
N PRO A 316 -19.08 -15.30 -14.02
CA PRO A 316 -18.60 -14.73 -15.28
C PRO A 316 -17.99 -13.32 -15.12
N GLU A 317 -18.51 -12.52 -14.18
CA GLU A 317 -17.95 -11.21 -13.87
C GLU A 317 -16.56 -11.32 -13.22
N ASP A 318 -16.35 -12.29 -12.33
CA ASP A 318 -15.05 -12.54 -11.72
C ASP A 318 -14.01 -12.91 -12.79
N LEU A 319 -14.38 -13.76 -13.76
CA LEU A 319 -13.49 -14.14 -14.86
C LEU A 319 -13.15 -12.96 -15.79
N ARG A 320 -14.14 -12.10 -16.09
CA ARG A 320 -13.89 -10.85 -16.86
C ARG A 320 -12.91 -9.95 -16.13
N ASN A 321 -13.04 -9.84 -14.82
CA ASN A 321 -12.16 -9.07 -13.96
C ASN A 321 -10.75 -9.68 -13.94
N ILE A 322 -10.62 -10.98 -13.68
CA ILE A 322 -9.34 -11.70 -13.74
C ILE A 322 -8.61 -11.49 -15.08
N SER A 323 -9.32 -11.49 -16.21
CA SER A 323 -8.71 -11.27 -17.54
C SER A 323 -8.04 -9.89 -17.71
N LYS A 324 -8.40 -8.92 -16.87
CA LYS A 324 -7.87 -7.55 -16.86
C LYS A 324 -6.84 -7.31 -15.77
N MET A 325 -6.42 -8.35 -15.07
CA MET A 325 -5.46 -8.27 -13.96
C MET A 325 -4.14 -7.63 -14.40
N LYS A 326 -3.59 -6.76 -13.54
CA LYS A 326 -2.29 -6.09 -13.79
C LYS A 326 -1.11 -6.78 -13.14
N MET A 327 -1.33 -7.55 -12.08
CA MET A 327 -0.29 -8.19 -11.29
C MET A 327 -0.63 -9.66 -11.06
N LEU A 328 0.30 -10.55 -11.39
CA LEU A 328 0.15 -11.99 -11.14
C LEU A 328 1.32 -12.51 -10.33
N TYR A 329 1.01 -13.00 -9.13
CA TYR A 329 1.92 -13.63 -8.19
C TYR A 329 1.74 -15.14 -8.27
N ALA A 330 2.68 -15.81 -8.91
CA ALA A 330 2.58 -17.23 -9.23
C ALA A 330 3.81 -18.01 -8.78
N GLY A 331 4.58 -17.47 -7.84
CA GLY A 331 5.78 -18.11 -7.29
C GLY A 331 5.47 -19.36 -6.47
N GLY A 332 6.24 -20.43 -6.68
CA GLY A 332 6.20 -21.65 -5.86
C GLY A 332 5.05 -22.61 -6.14
N PHE A 333 4.10 -22.30 -7.02
CA PHE A 333 2.91 -23.12 -7.28
C PHE A 333 3.16 -24.40 -8.10
N GLU A 334 4.40 -24.86 -8.21
CA GLU A 334 4.77 -26.04 -9.00
C GLU A 334 4.23 -25.97 -10.43
N LEU A 335 4.25 -24.78 -11.03
CA LEU A 335 3.78 -24.57 -12.40
C LEU A 335 4.77 -25.15 -13.39
N THR A 336 4.27 -25.89 -14.37
CA THR A 336 5.08 -26.52 -15.44
C THR A 336 4.78 -25.95 -16.83
N ASP A 337 3.64 -25.28 -16.99
CA ASP A 337 3.15 -24.70 -18.25
C ASP A 337 2.63 -23.28 -18.00
N LEU A 338 3.10 -22.31 -18.79
CA LEU A 338 2.66 -20.91 -18.74
C LEU A 338 1.58 -20.56 -19.76
N THR A 339 1.15 -21.49 -20.61
CA THR A 339 0.09 -21.25 -21.60
C THR A 339 -1.12 -20.53 -21.02
N PRO A 340 -1.59 -20.80 -19.78
CA PRO A 340 -2.72 -20.07 -19.18
C PRO A 340 -2.60 -18.54 -19.10
N ILE A 341 -1.40 -17.95 -19.08
CA ILE A 341 -1.25 -16.49 -18.95
C ILE A 341 -1.59 -15.71 -20.22
N HIS A 342 -1.77 -16.38 -21.37
CA HIS A 342 -2.01 -15.72 -22.67
C HIS A 342 -3.25 -14.82 -22.69
N ILE A 343 -4.23 -15.09 -21.81
CA ILE A 343 -5.47 -14.31 -21.70
C ILE A 343 -5.27 -13.01 -20.90
N LEU A 344 -4.21 -12.95 -20.08
CA LEU A 344 -3.90 -11.86 -19.15
C LEU A 344 -3.05 -10.78 -19.83
N LYS A 345 -3.50 -10.29 -20.99
CA LYS A 345 -2.73 -9.35 -21.83
C LYS A 345 -2.42 -8.00 -21.16
N GLY A 346 -3.17 -7.64 -20.13
CA GLY A 346 -3.00 -6.42 -19.36
C GLY A 346 -1.96 -6.49 -18.24
N LEU A 347 -1.24 -7.60 -18.09
CA LEU A 347 -0.24 -7.76 -17.03
C LEU A 347 0.90 -6.76 -17.17
N LYS A 348 1.20 -6.09 -16.06
CA LYS A 348 2.35 -5.22 -15.84
C LYS A 348 3.39 -5.85 -14.94
N ILE A 349 2.98 -6.71 -14.01
CA ILE A 349 3.85 -7.39 -13.06
C ILE A 349 3.58 -8.89 -13.13
N LEU A 350 4.63 -9.68 -13.31
CA LEU A 350 4.57 -11.13 -13.31
C LEU A 350 5.69 -11.72 -12.46
N GLU A 351 5.34 -12.54 -11.47
CA GLU A 351 6.31 -13.29 -10.66
C GLU A 351 6.07 -14.78 -10.79
N LEU A 352 7.11 -15.48 -11.22
CA LEU A 352 7.10 -16.91 -11.53
C LEU A 352 8.31 -17.63 -10.95
N GLU A 353 9.00 -17.01 -10.00
CA GLU A 353 10.06 -17.68 -9.24
C GLU A 353 9.61 -19.05 -8.75
N ALA A 354 10.55 -19.92 -8.40
CA ALA A 354 10.19 -21.09 -7.62
C ALA A 354 9.32 -22.15 -8.35
N ASN A 355 9.23 -22.12 -9.68
CA ASN A 355 8.44 -23.06 -10.47
C ASN A 355 9.31 -23.92 -11.42
N PRO A 356 8.97 -25.20 -11.65
CA PRO A 356 9.68 -26.08 -12.57
C PRO A 356 9.31 -25.83 -14.05
N LEU A 357 9.51 -24.61 -14.54
CA LEU A 357 9.05 -24.15 -15.86
C LEU A 357 10.00 -24.55 -17.00
N GLN A 358 9.59 -25.47 -17.87
CA GLN A 358 10.40 -25.89 -19.03
C GLN A 358 10.23 -25.01 -20.27
N ASN A 359 9.11 -24.28 -20.39
CA ASN A 359 8.83 -23.38 -21.49
C ASN A 359 8.23 -22.08 -20.93
N ILE A 360 8.78 -20.94 -21.37
CA ILE A 360 8.33 -19.61 -20.97
C ILE A 360 7.93 -18.70 -22.16
N ASP A 361 7.75 -19.28 -23.35
CA ASP A 361 7.41 -18.55 -24.59
C ASP A 361 6.13 -17.73 -24.45
N ALA A 362 5.20 -18.19 -23.60
CA ALA A 362 3.94 -17.50 -23.31
C ALA A 362 4.16 -16.06 -22.77
N ILE A 363 5.31 -15.78 -22.14
CA ILE A 363 5.64 -14.46 -21.60
C ILE A 363 5.89 -13.45 -22.73
N GLY A 364 6.43 -13.89 -23.87
CA GLY A 364 6.78 -13.02 -24.99
C GLY A 364 5.59 -12.29 -25.62
N GLY A 365 4.36 -12.73 -25.34
CA GLY A 365 3.11 -12.06 -25.73
C GLY A 365 2.62 -10.98 -24.76
N LEU A 366 3.23 -10.85 -23.58
CA LEU A 366 2.85 -9.89 -22.54
C LEU A 366 3.61 -8.56 -22.69
N THR A 367 3.39 -7.88 -23.81
CA THR A 367 4.16 -6.69 -24.24
C THR A 367 4.01 -5.47 -23.31
N ASP A 368 3.06 -5.51 -22.38
CA ASP A 368 2.82 -4.47 -21.37
C ASP A 368 3.56 -4.70 -20.04
N LEU A 369 4.33 -5.79 -19.92
CA LEU A 369 5.11 -6.06 -18.72
C LEU A 369 6.14 -4.95 -18.43
N GLU A 370 6.10 -4.47 -17.19
CA GLU A 370 7.04 -3.52 -16.61
C GLU A 370 7.94 -4.21 -15.58
N LYS A 371 7.47 -5.27 -14.91
CA LYS A 371 8.24 -6.06 -13.94
C LYS A 371 8.07 -7.56 -14.18
N LEU A 372 9.20 -8.28 -14.20
CA LEU A 372 9.24 -9.73 -14.38
C LEU A 372 10.28 -10.37 -13.46
N THR A 373 9.86 -11.38 -12.69
CA THR A 373 10.75 -12.23 -11.88
C THR A 373 10.64 -13.68 -12.32
N LEU A 374 11.76 -14.23 -12.80
CA LEU A 374 11.94 -15.58 -13.36
C LEU A 374 13.17 -16.26 -12.74
N ILE A 375 13.21 -16.42 -11.42
CA ILE A 375 14.28 -17.18 -10.79
C ILE A 375 13.86 -18.65 -10.77
N ILE A 376 14.48 -19.43 -11.65
CA ILE A 376 14.12 -20.81 -11.95
C ILE A 376 15.22 -21.72 -11.42
N TYR A 377 14.85 -22.81 -10.73
CA TYR A 377 15.81 -23.81 -10.28
C TYR A 377 16.61 -24.38 -11.45
N GLU A 378 17.91 -24.61 -11.26
CA GLU A 378 18.85 -25.08 -12.29
C GLU A 378 18.36 -26.33 -13.05
N SER A 379 17.65 -27.25 -12.37
CA SER A 379 17.13 -28.48 -12.95
C SER A 379 15.94 -28.29 -13.91
N SER A 380 15.44 -27.06 -14.03
CA SER A 380 14.23 -26.72 -14.77
C SER A 380 14.39 -25.52 -15.70
N LYS A 381 15.62 -25.08 -16.01
CA LYS A 381 15.80 -23.93 -16.91
C LYS A 381 15.24 -24.22 -18.31
N PRO A 382 14.40 -23.34 -18.88
CA PRO A 382 13.90 -23.49 -20.25
C PRO A 382 15.05 -23.42 -21.25
N SER A 383 14.94 -24.16 -22.35
CA SER A 383 16.00 -24.24 -23.36
C SER A 383 16.20 -22.94 -24.16
N GLN A 384 15.18 -22.07 -24.18
CA GLN A 384 15.22 -20.74 -24.79
C GLN A 384 14.33 -19.76 -24.01
N ILE A 385 14.81 -18.52 -23.87
CA ILE A 385 14.10 -17.42 -23.22
C ILE A 385 13.85 -16.32 -24.26
N ASN A 386 12.60 -16.13 -24.66
CA ASN A 386 12.22 -15.11 -25.65
C ASN A 386 11.54 -13.90 -24.97
N LEU A 387 12.36 -12.92 -24.57
CA LEU A 387 11.90 -11.67 -23.92
C LEU A 387 12.08 -10.43 -24.81
N GLN A 388 12.43 -10.60 -26.09
CA GLN A 388 12.81 -9.50 -26.99
C GLN A 388 11.70 -8.46 -27.24
N ASN A 389 10.44 -8.86 -27.04
CA ASN A 389 9.27 -8.00 -27.24
C ASN A 389 8.91 -7.18 -25.99
N LEU A 390 9.55 -7.44 -24.84
CA LEU A 390 9.23 -6.79 -23.55
C LEU A 390 9.88 -5.41 -23.43
N THR A 391 9.60 -4.54 -24.39
CA THR A 391 10.25 -3.21 -24.54
C THR A 391 9.88 -2.21 -23.43
N LYS A 392 8.82 -2.47 -22.67
CA LYS A 392 8.37 -1.66 -21.52
C LYS A 392 8.99 -2.09 -20.18
N MET A 393 9.84 -3.12 -20.17
CA MET A 393 10.46 -3.65 -18.96
C MET A 393 11.25 -2.57 -18.21
N ARG A 394 11.07 -2.53 -16.89
CA ARG A 394 11.73 -1.63 -15.93
C ARG A 394 12.49 -2.42 -14.89
N ASP A 395 11.92 -3.51 -14.40
CA ASP A 395 12.52 -4.35 -13.37
C ASP A 395 12.53 -5.80 -13.84
N LEU A 396 13.73 -6.36 -14.04
CA LEU A 396 13.89 -7.71 -14.54
C LEU A 396 14.76 -8.53 -13.58
N SER A 397 14.29 -9.72 -13.28
CA SER A 397 15.07 -10.75 -12.62
C SER A 397 14.96 -12.05 -13.42
N PHE A 398 16.08 -12.53 -13.93
CA PHE A 398 16.18 -13.83 -14.58
C PHE A 398 17.64 -14.29 -14.64
N ASP A 399 17.84 -15.59 -14.80
CA ASP A 399 19.15 -16.23 -14.78
C ASP A 399 19.46 -16.84 -16.15
N PRO A 400 20.01 -16.05 -17.10
CA PRO A 400 20.31 -16.53 -18.44
C PRO A 400 21.28 -17.71 -18.38
N SER A 401 21.22 -18.55 -19.42
CA SER A 401 22.10 -19.72 -19.56
C SER A 401 23.33 -19.42 -20.41
N SER A 402 23.32 -18.33 -21.18
CA SER A 402 24.47 -17.88 -21.97
C SER A 402 24.52 -16.37 -22.15
N GLN A 403 25.65 -15.88 -22.65
CA GLN A 403 25.83 -14.46 -22.97
C GLN A 403 24.88 -14.01 -24.09
N GLU A 404 24.62 -14.85 -25.09
CA GLU A 404 23.69 -14.55 -26.19
C GLU A 404 22.26 -14.35 -25.66
N GLU A 405 21.88 -15.10 -24.64
CA GLU A 405 20.59 -14.94 -23.98
C GLU A 405 20.53 -13.64 -23.16
N LEU A 406 21.62 -13.30 -22.46
CA LEU A 406 21.75 -12.05 -21.72
C LEU A 406 21.62 -10.81 -22.64
N GLU A 407 22.03 -10.89 -23.91
CA GLU A 407 21.89 -9.78 -24.88
C GLU A 407 20.44 -9.31 -25.05
N VAL A 408 19.44 -10.10 -24.67
CA VAL A 408 18.02 -9.70 -24.71
C VAL A 408 17.76 -8.41 -23.93
N ILE A 409 18.50 -8.13 -22.86
CA ILE A 409 18.30 -6.92 -22.05
C ILE A 409 18.61 -5.64 -22.85
N THR A 410 19.43 -5.73 -23.90
CA THR A 410 19.72 -4.58 -24.78
C THR A 410 18.49 -4.11 -25.56
N LYS A 411 17.43 -4.93 -25.63
CA LYS A 411 16.13 -4.60 -26.22
C LYS A 411 15.17 -3.93 -25.23
N MET A 412 15.60 -3.69 -24.00
CA MET A 412 14.81 -3.11 -22.92
C MET A 412 15.36 -1.73 -22.54
N PRO A 413 15.13 -0.68 -23.38
CA PRO A 413 15.74 0.64 -23.17
C PRO A 413 15.31 1.32 -21.87
N ASN A 414 14.19 0.87 -21.28
CA ASN A 414 13.62 1.42 -20.04
C ASN A 414 14.05 0.66 -18.79
N LEU A 415 14.94 -0.34 -18.90
CA LEU A 415 15.39 -1.16 -17.77
C LEU A 415 16.09 -0.29 -16.72
N ARG A 416 15.62 -0.40 -15.47
CA ARG A 416 16.09 0.36 -14.29
C ARG A 416 16.77 -0.55 -13.29
N THR A 417 16.20 -1.73 -13.09
CA THR A 417 16.69 -2.67 -12.09
C THR A 417 16.89 -4.03 -12.73
N PHE A 418 18.07 -4.61 -12.52
CA PHE A 418 18.39 -5.92 -13.06
C PHE A 418 19.02 -6.82 -11.98
N TYR A 419 18.41 -7.99 -11.78
CA TYR A 419 18.90 -9.04 -10.89
C TYR A 419 19.21 -10.30 -11.69
N THR A 420 20.39 -10.89 -11.50
CA THR A 420 20.76 -12.09 -12.25
C THR A 420 21.82 -12.93 -11.56
N LEU A 421 21.72 -14.24 -11.69
CA LEU A 421 22.77 -15.20 -11.34
C LEU A 421 23.27 -15.87 -12.62
N LEU A 422 24.52 -15.60 -12.98
CA LEU A 422 25.15 -16.16 -14.16
C LEU A 422 25.96 -17.39 -13.78
N ASN A 423 25.87 -18.44 -14.58
CA ASN A 423 26.76 -19.61 -14.50
C ASN A 423 27.86 -19.56 -15.58
N PHE A 424 28.13 -18.37 -16.13
CA PHE A 424 29.09 -18.13 -17.21
C PHE A 424 29.81 -16.78 -17.02
N GLU A 425 30.86 -16.53 -17.80
CA GLU A 425 31.63 -15.28 -17.75
C GLU A 425 30.78 -14.06 -18.18
N LEU A 426 30.70 -13.02 -17.35
CA LEU A 426 29.99 -11.78 -17.70
C LEU A 426 30.75 -10.95 -18.76
N ASP A 427 30.15 -10.73 -19.92
CA ASP A 427 30.45 -9.56 -20.76
C ASP A 427 29.51 -8.40 -20.43
N ALA A 428 30.04 -7.38 -19.75
CA ALA A 428 29.26 -6.24 -19.25
C ALA A 428 28.88 -5.22 -20.35
N SER A 429 29.32 -5.41 -21.60
CA SER A 429 28.96 -4.52 -22.71
C SER A 429 27.45 -4.42 -22.94
N VAL A 430 26.68 -5.43 -22.53
CA VAL A 430 25.21 -5.44 -22.54
C VAL A 430 24.59 -4.28 -21.76
N PHE A 431 25.31 -3.70 -20.79
CA PHE A 431 24.82 -2.60 -19.96
C PHE A 431 25.09 -1.21 -20.54
N GLU A 432 26.02 -1.04 -21.49
CA GLU A 432 26.49 0.29 -21.93
C GLU A 432 25.39 1.12 -22.62
N GLY A 433 24.38 0.47 -23.20
CA GLY A 433 23.23 1.10 -23.87
C GLY A 433 22.03 1.41 -22.96
N LEU A 434 22.05 0.98 -21.69
CA LEU A 434 20.89 1.08 -20.79
C LEU A 434 20.88 2.40 -20.03
N GLN A 435 20.35 3.45 -20.67
CA GLN A 435 20.40 4.82 -20.15
C GLN A 435 19.60 5.06 -18.86
N HIS A 436 18.64 4.19 -18.55
CA HIS A 436 17.76 4.31 -17.39
C HIS A 436 18.14 3.39 -16.22
N LEU A 437 19.24 2.65 -16.36
CA LEU A 437 19.69 1.69 -15.36
C LEU A 437 20.07 2.42 -14.06
N LYS A 438 19.57 1.92 -12.94
CA LYS A 438 19.76 2.45 -11.59
C LYS A 438 20.42 1.45 -10.66
N LYS A 439 20.10 0.16 -10.81
CA LYS A 439 20.62 -0.90 -9.94
C LYS A 439 20.86 -2.17 -10.73
N ILE A 440 22.04 -2.76 -10.55
CA ILE A 440 22.40 -4.10 -11.00
C ILE A 440 22.84 -4.88 -9.77
N VAL A 441 22.25 -6.05 -9.59
CA VAL A 441 22.69 -7.03 -8.61
C VAL A 441 22.94 -8.34 -9.34
N GLY A 442 24.12 -8.91 -9.22
CA GLY A 442 24.34 -10.23 -9.77
C GLY A 442 25.62 -10.90 -9.35
N CYS A 443 25.74 -12.15 -9.75
CA CYS A 443 26.89 -12.99 -9.50
C CYS A 443 27.32 -13.70 -10.79
N SER A 444 28.62 -13.91 -10.97
CA SER A 444 29.16 -14.75 -12.05
C SER A 444 30.47 -15.44 -11.67
N PRO A 445 30.81 -16.62 -12.24
CA PRO A 445 32.09 -17.29 -12.00
C PRO A 445 33.31 -16.44 -12.37
N SER A 446 33.15 -15.54 -13.33
CA SER A 446 34.18 -14.62 -13.80
C SER A 446 33.58 -13.45 -14.57
N ILE A 447 34.40 -12.44 -14.86
CA ILE A 447 34.04 -11.30 -15.69
C ILE A 447 35.04 -11.19 -16.84
N LYS A 448 34.54 -10.96 -18.06
CA LYS A 448 35.35 -10.80 -19.27
C LYS A 448 36.31 -9.62 -19.13
N LYS A 449 37.48 -9.74 -19.74
CA LYS A 449 38.47 -8.64 -19.78
C LYS A 449 37.83 -7.35 -20.34
N GLY A 450 37.85 -6.28 -19.55
CA GLY A 450 37.24 -4.99 -19.89
C GLY A 450 35.88 -4.75 -19.22
N SER A 451 35.17 -5.81 -18.80
CA SER A 451 33.86 -5.69 -18.13
C SER A 451 33.95 -4.91 -16.82
N GLN A 452 35.05 -5.04 -16.07
CA GLN A 452 35.24 -4.31 -14.81
C GLN A 452 35.21 -2.79 -15.01
N GLU A 453 35.84 -2.29 -16.08
CA GLU A 453 35.85 -0.86 -16.40
C GLU A 453 34.43 -0.35 -16.73
N ILE A 454 33.64 -1.18 -17.40
CA ILE A 454 32.23 -0.87 -17.70
C ILE A 454 31.43 -0.76 -16.40
N LEU A 455 31.55 -1.73 -15.50
CA LEU A 455 30.87 -1.72 -14.19
C LEU A 455 31.29 -0.50 -13.35
N ASP A 456 32.58 -0.16 -13.33
CA ASP A 456 33.08 1.01 -12.62
C ASP A 456 32.59 2.33 -13.23
N ASN A 457 32.44 2.38 -14.56
CA ASN A 457 31.87 3.53 -15.24
C ASN A 457 30.37 3.69 -14.96
N LEU A 458 29.63 2.60 -14.79
CA LEU A 458 28.23 2.64 -14.33
C LEU A 458 28.13 3.18 -12.90
N ARG A 459 28.99 2.73 -11.98
CA ARG A 459 29.07 3.28 -10.61
C ARG A 459 29.30 4.79 -10.61
N LYS A 460 30.24 5.28 -11.44
CA LYS A 460 30.50 6.72 -11.60
C LYS A 460 29.30 7.51 -12.13
N LYS A 461 28.41 6.87 -12.89
CA LYS A 461 27.15 7.45 -13.39
C LYS A 461 26.01 7.40 -12.36
N GLY A 462 26.26 6.88 -11.15
CA GLY A 462 25.27 6.78 -10.08
C GLY A 462 24.42 5.51 -10.11
N VAL A 463 24.82 4.49 -10.88
CA VAL A 463 24.20 3.17 -10.84
C VAL A 463 24.72 2.40 -9.63
N GLU A 464 23.82 1.84 -8.84
CA GLU A 464 24.12 0.92 -7.75
C GLU A 464 24.53 -0.44 -8.35
N VAL A 465 25.81 -0.80 -8.28
CA VAL A 465 26.34 -2.04 -8.88
C VAL A 465 26.90 -2.95 -7.80
N HIS A 466 26.11 -3.96 -7.45
CA HIS A 466 26.49 -5.08 -6.59
C HIS A 466 26.79 -6.28 -7.48
N TRP A 467 28.08 -6.56 -7.69
CA TRP A 467 28.48 -7.69 -8.53
C TRP A 467 29.50 -8.54 -7.81
N ASP A 468 29.12 -9.78 -7.51
CA ASP A 468 29.96 -10.74 -6.81
C ASP A 468 30.57 -11.73 -7.81
N ILE A 469 31.77 -12.21 -7.47
CA ILE A 469 32.43 -13.30 -8.19
C ILE A 469 32.48 -14.47 -7.21
N GLU A 470 31.60 -15.46 -7.42
CA GLU A 470 31.62 -16.71 -6.64
C GLU A 470 32.37 -17.79 -7.41
N GLU A 471 33.34 -18.44 -6.75
CA GLU A 471 33.93 -19.67 -7.27
C GLU A 471 32.88 -20.79 -7.14
N MET A 472 32.24 -21.16 -8.26
CA MET A 472 31.32 -22.29 -8.35
C MET A 472 32.01 -23.65 -8.27
#